data_AF-A0A2T0A918-F1
#
_entry.id   AF-A0A2T0A918-F1
#
_cell.length_a   1.000
_cell.length_b   1.000
_cell.length_c   1.000
_cell.angle_alpha   90.00
_cell.angle_beta   90.00
_cell.angle_gamma   90.00
#
_symmetry.space_group_name_H-M   'P 1'
#
loop_
_entity.id
_entity.type
_entity.pdbx_description
1 polymer ?
#
loop_
_entity_poly.entity_id
_entity_poly.type
_entity_poly.pdbx_seq_one_letter_code
_entity_poly.pdbx_strand_id
1 'polypeptide(L)' 'MFGKLAHLAFECDRALLISMCLAGIKRSTGLSPALSRLSNKDLRQLASTFLETGEWAMDFAIVVLGRSSAFERRR' A
#
# COMPACT_ATOMS: atom_id res chain seq x y z
N MET A 1 26.61 8.69 -1.24
CA MET A 1 25.41 8.44 -2.07
C MET A 1 24.26 7.77 -1.30
N PHE A 2 24.53 7.13 -0.15
CA PHE A 2 23.52 6.46 0.69
C PHE A 2 22.45 7.40 1.31
N GLY A 3 22.80 8.65 1.61
CA GLY A 3 21.84 9.60 2.21
C GLY A 3 20.69 10.02 1.30
N LYS A 4 20.93 10.16 -0.01
CA LYS A 4 19.86 10.48 -0.98
C LYS A 4 18.97 9.27 -1.28
N LEU A 5 19.55 8.06 -1.30
CA LEU A 5 18.79 6.82 -1.42
C LEU A 5 17.94 6.56 -0.17
N ALA A 6 18.47 6.81 1.04
CA ALA A 6 17.70 6.71 2.27
C ALA A 6 16.55 7.73 2.31
N HIS A 7 16.77 8.96 1.84
CA HIS A 7 15.72 9.97 1.77
C HIS A 7 14.64 9.61 0.73
N LEU A 8 15.04 9.16 -0.46
CA LEU A 8 14.12 8.69 -1.49
C LEU A 8 13.37 7.43 -1.03
N ALA A 9 14.06 6.51 -0.33
CA ALA A 9 13.45 5.36 0.29
C ALA A 9 12.44 5.79 1.35
N PHE A 10 12.71 6.81 2.16
CA PHE A 10 11.76 7.37 3.14
C PHE A 10 10.54 8.03 2.47
N GLU A 11 10.73 8.75 1.36
CA GLU A 11 9.62 9.35 0.60
C GLU A 11 8.77 8.29 -0.10
N CYS A 12 9.40 7.26 -0.69
CA CYS A 12 8.72 6.11 -1.26
C CYS A 12 8.06 5.22 -0.19
N ASP A 13 8.68 5.05 0.98
CA ASP A 13 8.16 4.28 2.12
C ASP A 13 6.90 4.94 2.68
N ARG A 14 6.88 6.28 2.82
CA ARG A 14 5.65 7.00 3.19
C ARG A 14 4.52 6.79 2.21
N ALA A 15 4.82 6.85 0.91
CA ALA A 15 3.81 6.61 -0.13
C ALA A 15 3.33 5.14 -0.13
N LEU A 16 4.24 4.19 0.11
CA LEU A 16 3.93 2.76 0.26
C LEU A 16 3.07 2.48 1.49
N LEU A 17 3.37 3.11 2.63
CA LEU A 17 2.58 2.98 3.86
C LEU A 17 1.17 3.55 3.69
N ILE A 18 1.05 4.73 3.08
CA ILE A 18 -0.26 5.33 2.77
C ILE A 18 -1.04 4.42 1.81
N SER A 19 -0.38 3.91 0.77
CA SER A 19 -0.95 2.98 -0.21
C SER A 19 -1.41 1.67 0.44
N MET A 20 -0.60 1.07 1.31
CA MET A 20 -0.92 -0.14 2.08
C MET A 20 -2.10 0.08 3.03
N CYS A 21 -2.16 1.23 3.71
CA CYS A 21 -3.30 1.59 4.56
C CYS A 21 -4.59 1.76 3.74
N LEU A 22 -4.52 2.44 2.59
CA LEU A 22 -5.69 2.67 1.74
C LEU A 22 -6.18 1.37 1.08
N ALA A 23 -5.25 0.52 0.65
CA ALA A 23 -5.53 -0.83 0.19
C ALA A 23 -6.12 -1.71 1.30
N GLY A 24 -5.62 -1.60 2.53
CA GLY A 24 -6.15 -2.28 3.71
C GLY A 24 -7.58 -1.85 4.04
N ILE A 25 -7.90 -0.55 3.93
CA ILE A 25 -9.27 -0.03 4.09
C ILE A 25 -10.17 -0.58 2.99
N LYS A 26 -9.74 -0.55 1.72
CA LYS A 26 -10.48 -1.14 0.58
C LYS A 26 -10.78 -2.63 0.83
N ARG A 27 -9.81 -3.40 1.34
CA ARG A 27 -9.95 -4.84 1.60
C ARG A 27 -10.80 -5.16 2.85
N SER A 28 -10.69 -4.35 3.89
CA SER A 28 -11.40 -4.55 5.16
C SER A 28 -12.85 -4.06 5.12
N THR A 29 -13.10 -2.97 4.40
CA THR A 29 -14.41 -2.29 4.39
C THR A 29 -15.15 -2.36 3.06
N GLY A 30 -14.49 -2.81 1.98
CA GLY A 30 -15.05 -2.79 0.63
C GLY A 30 -15.16 -1.39 0.00
N LEU A 31 -14.85 -0.32 0.74
CA LEU A 31 -14.85 1.05 0.26
C LEU A 31 -13.55 1.34 -0.52
N SER A 32 -13.64 1.33 -1.84
CA SER A 32 -12.57 1.85 -2.69
C SER A 32 -12.69 3.37 -2.81
N PRO A 33 -11.59 4.15 -2.78
CA PRO A 33 -11.66 5.57 -3.12
C PRO A 33 -12.33 5.72 -4.48
N ALA A 34 -13.21 6.71 -4.62
CA ALA A 34 -14.08 6.88 -5.78
C ALA A 34 -13.27 7.31 -7.02
N LEU A 35 -12.57 6.35 -7.63
CA LEU A 35 -11.81 6.49 -8.89
C LEU A 35 -12.68 7.01 -10.03
N SER A 36 -13.99 6.77 -9.98
CA SER A 36 -14.98 7.26 -10.95
C SER A 36 -15.28 8.76 -10.83
N ARG A 37 -14.94 9.40 -9.70
CA ARG A 37 -15.05 10.87 -9.53
C ARG A 37 -13.82 11.63 -10.04
N LEU A 38 -12.73 10.91 -10.35
CA LEU A 38 -11.55 11.50 -10.96
C LEU A 38 -11.77 11.63 -12.48
N SER A 39 -12.00 12.86 -12.93
CA SER A 39 -12.21 13.20 -14.34
C SER A 39 -10.96 12.93 -15.21
N ASN A 40 -9.78 12.94 -14.61
CA ASN A 40 -8.52 12.84 -15.32
C ASN A 40 -8.05 11.37 -15.43
N LYS A 41 -7.88 10.86 -16.66
CA LYS A 41 -7.53 9.46 -16.92
C LYS A 41 -6.18 9.06 -16.30
N ASP A 42 -5.19 9.95 -16.37
CA ASP A 42 -3.85 9.70 -15.83
C ASP A 42 -3.86 9.57 -14.30
N LEU A 43 -4.64 10.40 -13.62
CA LEU A 43 -4.79 10.31 -12.15
C LEU A 43 -5.53 9.05 -11.73
N ARG A 44 -6.50 8.60 -12.54
CA ARG A 44 -7.21 7.34 -12.30
C ARG A 44 -6.27 6.14 -12.47
N GLN A 45 -5.43 6.15 -13.50
CA GLN A 45 -4.42 5.12 -13.74
C GLN A 45 -3.41 5.09 -12.57
N LEU A 46 -2.89 6.25 -12.20
CA LEU A 46 -1.94 6.39 -11.09
C LEU A 46 -2.54 5.89 -9.78
N ALA A 47 -3.77 6.29 -9.44
CA ALA A 47 -4.45 5.83 -8.24
C ALA A 47 -4.76 4.32 -8.27
N SER A 48 -5.05 3.75 -9.43
CA SER A 48 -5.20 2.29 -9.59
C SER A 48 -3.88 1.57 -9.30
N THR A 49 -2.79 2.00 -9.91
CA THR A 49 -1.44 1.44 -9.68
C THR A 49 -1.00 1.65 -8.24
N PHE A 50 -1.33 2.78 -7.61
CA PHE A 50 -1.09 3.01 -6.18
C PHE A 50 -1.84 2.02 -5.31
N LEU A 51 -3.10 1.70 -5.61
CA LEU A 51 -3.86 0.71 -4.83
C LEU A 51 -3.32 -0.70 -5.04
N GLU A 52 -3.01 -1.08 -6.26
CA GLU A 52 -2.43 -2.40 -6.58
C GLU A 52 -1.08 -2.61 -5.89
N THR A 53 -0.22 -1.58 -5.88
CA THR A 53 1.07 -1.62 -5.18
C THR A 53 0.88 -1.78 -3.67
N GLY A 54 -0.15 -1.15 -3.10
CA GLY A 54 -0.49 -1.24 -1.68
C GLY A 54 -1.00 -2.62 -1.27
N GLU A 55 -1.81 -3.24 -2.13
CA GLU A 55 -2.28 -4.62 -1.93
C GLU A 55 -1.10 -5.61 -1.96
N TRP A 56 -0.17 -5.44 -2.90
CA TRP A 56 1.04 -6.26 -2.98
C TRP A 56 1.93 -6.08 -1.74
N ALA A 57 2.17 -4.84 -1.31
CA ALA A 57 2.95 -4.55 -0.11
C ALA A 57 2.29 -5.13 1.16
N MET A 58 0.96 -5.06 1.25
CA MET A 58 0.20 -5.63 2.36
C MET A 58 0.34 -7.16 2.41
N ASP A 59 0.26 -7.83 1.27
CA ASP A 59 0.43 -9.28 1.18
C ASP A 59 1.84 -9.70 1.61
N PHE A 60 2.85 -8.97 1.15
CA PHE A 60 4.24 -9.18 1.55
C PHE A 60 4.44 -9.00 3.07
N ALA A 61 3.85 -7.94 3.64
CA ALA A 61 3.87 -7.71 5.08
C ALA A 61 3.23 -8.88 5.85
N ILE A 62 2.08 -9.39 5.41
CA ILE A 62 1.41 -10.54 6.04
C ILE A 62 2.28 -11.80 5.96
N VAL A 63 2.97 -12.04 4.85
CA VAL A 63 3.89 -13.17 4.71
C VAL A 63 5.05 -13.05 5.70
N VAL A 64 5.68 -11.88 5.79
CA VAL A 64 6.78 -11.62 6.74
C VAL A 64 6.31 -11.78 8.19
N LEU A 65 5.17 -11.18 8.54
CA LEU A 65 4.57 -11.27 9.87
C LEU A 65 4.18 -12.71 10.21
N GLY A 66 3.60 -13.45 9.27
CA GLY A 66 3.21 -14.85 9.45
C GLY A 66 4.39 -15.83 9.53
N ARG A 67 5.59 -15.42 9.14
CA ARG A 67 6.85 -16.16 9.33
C ARG A 67 7.56 -15.78 10.63
N SER A 68 7.16 -14.67 11.26
CA SER A 68 7.73 -14.23 12.53
C SER A 68 7.11 -15.01 13.67
N SER A 69 7.94 -15.47 14.61
CA SER A 69 7.49 -16.10 15.86
C SER A 69 6.80 -15.11 16.81
N ALA A 70 6.80 -13.82 16.50
CA ALA A 70 6.16 -12.77 17.30
C ALA A 70 4.63 -12.68 17.08
N PHE A 71 4.09 -13.30 16.03
CA PHE A 71 2.67 -13.19 15.69
C PHE A 71 2.00 -14.57 15.63
N GLU A 72 0.87 -14.70 16.31
CA GLU A 72 0.01 -15.89 16.24
C GLU A 72 -1.18 -15.61 15.33
N ARG A 73 -1.50 -16.55 14.42
CA ARG A 73 -2.72 -16.47 13.61
C ARG A 73 -3.92 -16.87 14.46
N ARG A 74 -4.71 -15.88 14.87
CA ARG A 74 -6.04 -16.07 15.48
C ARG A 74 -7.08 -15.89 14.36
N ARG A 75 -7.75 -16.98 13.94
CA ARG A 75 -8.86 -16.92 12.97
C ARG A 75 -10.14 -16.44 13.63
#